data_AF-R7UKQ9-F1
#
_entry.id   AF-R7UKQ9-F1
#
_cell.length_a   1.000
_cell.length_b   1.000
_cell.length_c   1.000
_cell.angle_alpha   90.00
_cell.angle_beta   90.00
_cell.angle_gamma   90.00
#
_symmetry.space_group_name_H-M   'P 1'
#
loop_
_entity.id
_entity.type
_entity.pdbx_description
1 polymer ?
#
loop_
_entity_poly.entity_id
_entity_poly.type
_entity_poly.pdbx_seq_one_letter_code
_entity_poly.pdbx_strand_id
1 'polypeptide(L)'
;IQKLFAGSLEDLPQQESNVVRVFLSSTFTDHEHERNLLTNVVSPWLRKYCWERGLIFQMVDMRWGVTDDASAHQRTNEIVMEEIHKCRNISRGPFFLAFLGDRYGSRFFPRVIEASEFETLLRAARTACRETALLETWYVKDRNAVPPEYILQPITSYFPHYYDDAPQNLKKRNQVW
;
A
#
# COMPACT_ATOMS: atom_id res chain seq x y z
N ILE A 1 9.68 -14.45 -37.84
CA ILE A 1 10.94 -13.76 -38.24
C ILE A 1 10.73 -12.78 -39.39
N GLN A 2 10.15 -13.17 -40.54
CA GLN A 2 9.87 -12.22 -41.65
C GLN A 2 8.97 -11.03 -41.25
N LYS A 3 7.94 -11.24 -40.42
CA LYS A 3 7.10 -10.15 -39.88
C LYS A 3 7.87 -9.14 -39.02
N LEU A 4 8.82 -9.63 -38.21
CA LEU A 4 9.69 -8.80 -37.36
C LEU A 4 10.60 -7.90 -38.20
N PHE A 5 11.22 -8.46 -39.25
CA PHE A 5 12.05 -7.69 -40.19
C PHE A 5 11.24 -6.72 -41.06
N ALA A 6 9.93 -6.94 -41.18
CA ALA A 6 8.99 -6.02 -41.81
C ALA A 6 8.42 -4.96 -40.84
N GLY A 7 8.90 -4.90 -39.59
CA GLY A 7 8.49 -3.90 -38.59
C GLY A 7 7.18 -4.21 -37.87
N SER A 8 6.60 -5.39 -38.05
CA SER A 8 5.41 -5.81 -37.32
C SER A 8 5.80 -6.30 -35.93
N LEU A 9 5.27 -5.63 -34.90
CA LEU A 9 5.43 -5.97 -33.47
C LEU A 9 4.23 -6.79 -32.93
N GLU A 10 3.29 -7.14 -33.80
CA GLU A 10 2.18 -8.02 -33.46
C GLU A 10 2.74 -9.45 -33.29
N ASP A 11 2.45 -10.07 -32.14
CA ASP A 11 2.88 -11.43 -31.77
C ASP A 11 4.37 -11.62 -31.43
N LEU A 12 5.02 -10.62 -30.82
CA LEU A 12 6.33 -10.84 -30.20
C LEU A 12 6.25 -11.86 -29.05
N PRO A 13 7.18 -12.83 -28.96
CA PRO A 13 7.25 -13.68 -27.78
C PRO A 13 7.52 -12.82 -26.56
N GLN A 14 6.79 -13.07 -25.47
CA GLN A 14 6.99 -12.35 -24.21
C GLN A 14 8.43 -12.58 -23.75
N GLN A 15 9.22 -11.50 -23.67
CA GLN A 15 10.57 -11.60 -23.16
C GLN A 15 10.50 -12.03 -21.70
N GLU A 16 11.04 -13.23 -21.41
CA GLU A 16 11.06 -13.73 -20.05
C GLU A 16 11.91 -12.80 -19.17
N SER A 17 11.32 -12.28 -18.11
CA SER A 17 12.04 -11.48 -17.11
C SER A 17 13.14 -12.32 -16.47
N ASN A 18 14.32 -11.74 -16.26
CA ASN A 18 15.40 -12.34 -15.46
C ASN A 18 15.38 -11.82 -14.00
N VAL A 19 14.35 -11.09 -13.60
CA VAL A 19 14.25 -10.49 -12.27
C VAL A 19 13.40 -11.38 -11.37
N VAL A 20 13.89 -11.71 -10.17
CA VAL A 20 13.11 -12.30 -9.09
C VAL A 20 12.81 -11.18 -8.10
N ARG A 21 11.60 -10.62 -8.16
CA ARG A 21 11.15 -9.48 -7.35
C ARG A 21 10.08 -9.92 -6.37
N VAL A 22 10.42 -9.96 -5.09
CA VAL A 22 9.56 -10.50 -4.02
C VAL A 22 9.10 -9.38 -3.12
N PHE A 23 7.78 -9.18 -3.05
CA PHE A 23 7.15 -8.31 -2.06
C PHE A 23 7.11 -9.00 -0.69
N LEU A 24 7.60 -8.33 0.35
CA LEU A 24 7.53 -8.77 1.73
C LEU A 24 6.36 -8.11 2.45
N SER A 25 5.38 -8.91 2.85
CA SER A 25 4.27 -8.51 3.72
C SER A 25 4.47 -9.06 5.13
N SER A 26 4.21 -8.26 6.16
CA SER A 26 4.35 -8.68 7.56
C SER A 26 3.71 -7.64 8.49
N THR A 27 3.33 -8.00 9.71
CA THR A 27 2.95 -7.02 10.76
C THR A 27 4.17 -6.29 11.33
N PHE A 28 3.99 -5.07 11.84
CA PHE A 28 5.11 -4.22 12.26
C PHE A 28 5.86 -4.77 13.46
N THR A 29 5.14 -5.32 14.43
CA THR A 29 5.69 -5.64 15.75
C THR A 29 6.08 -7.10 15.92
N ASP A 30 5.37 -8.04 15.29
CA ASP A 30 5.46 -9.45 15.72
C ASP A 30 6.54 -10.25 15.01
N HIS A 31 7.22 -9.66 14.02
CA HIS A 31 8.20 -10.35 13.17
C HIS A 31 9.45 -9.51 12.92
N GLU A 32 9.84 -8.65 13.87
CA GLU A 32 11.00 -7.77 13.69
C GLU A 32 12.29 -8.58 13.49
N HIS A 33 12.50 -9.62 14.29
CA HIS A 33 13.72 -10.45 14.24
C HIS A 33 13.82 -11.22 12.93
N GLU A 34 12.74 -11.87 12.49
CA GLU A 34 12.65 -12.62 11.24
C GLU A 34 12.90 -11.70 10.04
N ARG A 35 12.34 -10.48 10.07
CA ARG A 35 12.56 -9.49 9.01
C ARG A 35 13.99 -8.99 8.98
N ASN A 36 14.57 -8.70 10.15
CA ASN A 36 15.96 -8.26 10.23
C ASN A 36 16.90 -9.34 9.72
N LEU A 37 16.64 -10.61 10.04
CA LEU A 37 17.40 -11.74 9.50
C LEU A 37 17.20 -11.89 7.99
N LEU A 38 15.96 -11.78 7.51
CA LEU A 38 15.63 -11.86 6.09
C LEU A 38 16.31 -10.74 5.28
N THR A 39 16.34 -9.52 5.80
CA THR A 39 16.95 -8.36 5.14
C THR A 39 18.48 -8.39 5.21
N ASN A 40 19.05 -8.68 6.37
CA ASN A 40 20.49 -8.52 6.61
C ASN A 40 21.31 -9.77 6.24
N VAL A 41 20.70 -10.96 6.27
CA VAL A 41 21.41 -12.23 6.05
C VAL A 41 20.90 -12.95 4.81
N VAL A 42 19.60 -13.19 4.72
CA VAL A 42 19.02 -14.02 3.65
C VAL A 42 19.02 -13.29 2.31
N SER A 43 18.64 -12.02 2.28
CA SER A 43 18.55 -11.24 1.03
C SER A 43 19.89 -11.07 0.32
N PRO A 44 21.01 -10.75 1.02
CA PRO A 44 22.33 -10.74 0.39
C PRO A 44 22.74 -12.10 -0.16
N TRP A 45 22.45 -13.18 0.57
CA TRP A 45 22.74 -14.54 0.11
C TRP A 45 21.92 -14.90 -1.15
N LEU A 46 20.61 -14.63 -1.14
CA LEU A 46 19.73 -14.84 -2.30
C LEU A 46 20.17 -14.02 -3.51
N ARG A 47 20.63 -12.79 -3.29
CA ARG A 47 21.17 -11.93 -4.35
C ARG A 47 22.37 -12.58 -5.01
N LYS A 48 23.33 -13.09 -4.24
CA LYS A 48 24.49 -13.80 -4.78
C LYS A 48 24.06 -15.08 -5.52
N TYR A 49 23.20 -15.89 -4.90
CA TYR A 49 22.70 -17.14 -5.48
C TYR A 49 21.99 -16.95 -6.83
N CYS A 50 21.15 -15.92 -6.93
CA CYS A 50 20.46 -15.54 -8.17
C CYS A 50 21.44 -14.98 -9.21
N TRP A 51 22.38 -14.14 -8.78
CA TRP A 51 23.36 -13.52 -9.67
C TRP A 51 24.24 -14.55 -10.39
N GLU A 52 24.70 -15.58 -9.68
CA GLU A 52 25.46 -16.71 -10.25
C GLU A 52 24.69 -17.49 -11.34
N ARG A 53 23.36 -17.29 -11.43
CA ARG A 53 22.45 -17.91 -12.40
C ARG A 53 21.92 -16.93 -13.44
N GLY A 54 22.47 -15.72 -13.50
CA GLY A 54 22.01 -14.67 -14.43
C GLY A 54 20.68 -14.02 -14.04
N LEU A 55 20.23 -14.21 -12.79
CA LEU A 55 19.00 -13.63 -12.27
C LEU A 55 19.30 -12.42 -11.37
N ILE A 56 18.39 -11.44 -11.38
CA ILE A 56 18.46 -10.25 -10.52
C ILE A 56 17.47 -10.42 -9.38
N PHE A 57 17.96 -10.53 -8.14
CA PHE A 57 17.08 -10.61 -6.96
C PHE A 57 16.79 -9.24 -6.37
N GLN A 58 15.52 -8.97 -6.10
CA GLN A 58 15.04 -7.75 -5.45
C GLN A 58 14.00 -8.12 -4.39
N MET A 59 14.28 -7.74 -3.14
CA MET A 59 13.27 -7.79 -2.08
C MET A 59 12.68 -6.39 -1.91
N VAL A 60 11.35 -6.32 -1.89
CA VAL A 60 10.60 -5.08 -1.69
C VAL A 60 9.95 -5.12 -0.32
N ASP A 61 10.42 -4.26 0.59
CA ASP A 61 9.80 -4.00 1.89
C ASP A 61 9.34 -2.54 1.93
N MET A 62 8.02 -2.33 1.93
CA MET A 62 7.42 -0.99 1.89
C MET A 62 7.63 -0.19 3.18
N ARG A 63 8.08 -0.80 4.28
CA ARG A 63 8.36 -0.06 5.52
C ARG A 63 9.44 0.99 5.39
N TRP A 64 10.40 0.75 4.49
CA TRP A 64 11.51 1.66 4.25
C TRP A 64 11.22 2.67 3.13
N GLY A 65 9.99 2.70 2.60
CA GLY A 65 9.63 3.49 1.42
C GLY A 65 8.23 4.12 1.40
N VAL A 66 7.38 3.89 2.41
CA VAL A 66 6.13 4.64 2.56
C VAL A 66 6.46 5.99 3.19
N THR A 67 6.26 7.06 2.43
CA THR A 67 6.43 8.44 2.91
C THR A 67 5.31 8.85 3.85
N ASP A 68 5.59 9.83 4.73
CA ASP A 68 4.56 10.43 5.60
C ASP A 68 3.39 11.00 4.78
N ASP A 69 3.67 11.50 3.58
CA ASP A 69 2.68 12.02 2.64
C ASP A 69 1.70 10.95 2.13
N ALA A 70 2.19 9.75 1.81
CA ALA A 70 1.35 8.61 1.43
C ALA A 70 0.44 8.16 2.58
N SER A 71 0.96 8.24 3.81
CA SER A 71 0.20 7.94 5.03
C SER A 71 -0.84 9.02 5.34
N ALA A 72 -0.50 10.29 5.13
CA ALA A 72 -1.37 11.45 5.35
C ALA A 72 -2.60 11.41 4.45
N HIS A 73 -2.42 10.99 3.20
CA HIS A 73 -3.49 10.91 2.19
C HIS A 73 -4.17 9.54 2.15
N GLN A 74 -3.85 8.64 3.09
CA GLN A 74 -4.40 7.28 3.18
C GLN A 74 -4.23 6.46 1.91
N ARG A 75 -3.18 6.74 1.14
CA ARG A 75 -2.85 6.02 -0.10
C ARG A 75 -1.98 4.80 0.14
N THR A 76 -1.62 4.52 1.38
CA THR A 76 -0.75 3.39 1.75
C THR A 76 -1.25 2.07 1.16
N ASN A 77 -2.56 1.78 1.22
CA ASN A 77 -3.14 0.56 0.66
C ASN A 77 -3.02 0.51 -0.86
N GLU A 78 -3.32 1.60 -1.56
CA GLU A 78 -3.24 1.69 -3.02
C GLU A 78 -1.81 1.43 -3.48
N ILE A 79 -0.83 2.11 -2.86
CA ILE A 79 0.59 1.96 -3.18
C ILE A 79 1.08 0.53 -2.90
N VAL A 80 0.67 -0.08 -1.78
CA VAL A 80 1.02 -1.47 -1.46
C VAL A 80 0.46 -2.43 -2.50
N MET A 81 -0.80 -2.27 -2.90
CA MET A 81 -1.44 -3.12 -3.90
C MET A 81 -0.78 -2.96 -5.27
N GLU A 82 -0.50 -1.73 -5.70
CA GLU A 82 0.25 -1.46 -6.93
C GLU A 82 1.63 -2.14 -6.92
N GLU A 83 2.33 -2.09 -5.79
CA GLU A 83 3.66 -2.70 -5.67
C GLU A 83 3.61 -4.23 -5.71
N ILE A 84 2.58 -4.85 -5.11
CA ILE A 84 2.33 -6.29 -5.23
C ILE A 84 2.06 -6.65 -6.70
N HIS A 85 1.24 -5.86 -7.41
CA HIS A 85 0.97 -6.08 -8.83
C HIS A 85 2.24 -5.94 -9.68
N LYS A 86 3.09 -4.96 -9.41
CA LYS A 86 4.40 -4.80 -10.07
C LYS A 86 5.29 -6.02 -9.82
N CYS A 87 5.37 -6.51 -8.58
CA CYS A 87 6.14 -7.73 -8.27
C CYS A 87 5.60 -8.93 -9.05
N ARG A 88 4.28 -9.10 -9.12
CA ARG A 88 3.64 -10.19 -9.89
C ARG A 88 3.94 -10.12 -11.38
N ASN A 89 3.94 -8.92 -11.96
CA ASN A 89 4.15 -8.73 -13.39
C ASN A 89 5.63 -8.84 -13.81
N ILE A 90 6.55 -8.43 -12.93
CA ILE A 90 7.99 -8.38 -13.22
C ILE A 90 8.70 -9.67 -12.80
N SER A 91 8.27 -10.31 -11.71
CA SER A 91 9.03 -11.40 -11.12
C SER A 91 8.95 -12.68 -11.94
N ARG A 92 10.10 -13.29 -12.17
CA ARG A 92 10.26 -14.67 -12.62
C ARG A 92 10.12 -15.59 -11.42
N GLY A 93 8.92 -16.15 -11.24
CA GLY A 93 8.63 -17.12 -10.20
C GLY A 93 8.00 -16.47 -8.96
N PRO A 94 8.48 -16.75 -7.74
CA PRO A 94 7.91 -16.19 -6.52
C PRO A 94 7.92 -14.65 -6.56
N PHE A 95 6.79 -14.05 -6.18
CA PHE A 95 6.64 -12.59 -6.18
C PHE A 95 6.13 -12.02 -4.86
N PHE A 96 5.71 -12.89 -3.93
CA PHE A 96 5.09 -12.49 -2.68
C PHE A 96 5.50 -13.43 -1.56
N LEU A 97 5.88 -12.86 -0.42
CA LEU A 97 6.20 -13.53 0.83
C LEU A 97 5.45 -12.83 1.96
N ALA A 98 4.72 -13.57 2.78
CA ALA A 98 4.03 -13.03 3.94
C ALA A 98 4.48 -13.72 5.23
N PHE A 99 4.74 -12.92 6.26
CA PHE A 99 4.78 -13.41 7.64
C PHE A 99 3.41 -13.22 8.26
N LEU A 100 2.85 -14.34 8.70
CA LEU A 100 1.54 -14.43 9.33
C LEU A 100 1.73 -14.81 10.80
N GLY A 101 1.03 -14.09 11.67
CA GLY A 101 0.98 -14.36 13.09
C GLY A 101 -0.39 -13.96 13.63
N ASP A 102 -0.46 -13.70 14.94
CA ASP A 102 -1.75 -13.50 15.62
C ASP A 102 -2.35 -12.10 15.49
N ARG A 103 -1.65 -11.15 14.85
CA ARG A 103 -2.16 -9.80 14.62
C ARG A 103 -2.62 -9.58 13.18
N TYR A 104 -3.72 -8.85 13.05
CA TYR A 104 -4.26 -8.42 11.76
C TYR A 104 -3.51 -7.24 11.12
N GLY A 105 -2.62 -6.58 11.87
CA GLY A 105 -1.95 -5.35 11.40
C GLY A 105 -2.90 -4.14 11.34
N SER A 106 -2.49 -3.14 10.57
CA SER A 106 -3.23 -1.88 10.41
C SER A 106 -4.52 -2.08 9.61
N ARG A 107 -5.65 -1.61 10.16
CA ARG A 107 -6.94 -1.59 9.47
C ARG A 107 -7.24 -0.16 9.06
N PHE A 108 -6.96 0.16 7.80
CA PHE A 108 -7.24 1.47 7.26
C PHE A 108 -8.69 1.56 6.78
N PHE A 109 -9.28 2.74 6.88
CA PHE A 109 -10.56 3.03 6.26
C PHE A 109 -10.38 3.16 4.73
N PRO A 110 -11.39 2.80 3.93
CA PRO A 110 -11.36 3.06 2.50
C PRO A 110 -11.22 4.57 2.24
N ARG A 111 -10.24 4.96 1.42
CA ARG A 111 -10.05 6.37 1.05
C ARG A 111 -11.24 6.91 0.26
N VAL A 112 -11.83 6.06 -0.58
CA VAL A 112 -12.93 6.38 -1.48
C VAL A 112 -14.03 5.35 -1.27
N ILE A 113 -15.27 5.82 -1.12
CA ILE A 113 -16.47 4.99 -1.05
C ILE A 113 -17.48 5.57 -2.04
N GLU A 114 -18.11 4.73 -2.87
CA GLU A 114 -19.16 5.19 -3.77
C GLU A 114 -20.29 5.87 -2.97
N ALA A 115 -20.86 6.96 -3.47
CA ALA A 115 -21.88 7.70 -2.73
C ALA A 115 -23.10 6.87 -2.34
N SER A 116 -23.52 5.95 -3.19
CA SER A 116 -24.66 5.07 -2.90
C SER A 116 -24.37 4.15 -1.69
N GLU A 117 -23.15 3.62 -1.61
CA GLU A 117 -22.67 2.78 -0.52
C GLU A 117 -22.50 3.59 0.77
N PHE A 118 -21.81 4.72 0.71
CA PHE A 118 -21.58 5.58 1.88
C PHE A 118 -22.90 6.04 2.52
N GLU A 119 -23.85 6.50 1.70
CA GLU A 119 -25.16 6.93 2.19
C GLU A 119 -25.96 5.77 2.79
N THR A 120 -25.80 4.56 2.27
CA THR A 120 -26.42 3.35 2.83
C THR A 120 -25.83 2.99 4.18
N LEU A 121 -24.49 3.01 4.31
CA LEU A 121 -23.80 2.81 5.58
C LEU A 121 -24.21 3.85 6.62
N LEU A 122 -24.31 5.12 6.22
CA LEU A 122 -24.71 6.22 7.10
C LEU A 122 -26.16 6.03 7.59
N ARG A 123 -27.09 5.66 6.71
CA ARG A 123 -28.48 5.34 7.08
C ARG A 123 -28.55 4.17 8.05
N ALA A 124 -27.81 3.09 7.79
CA ALA A 124 -27.78 1.92 8.66
C ALA A 124 -27.22 2.26 10.04
N ALA A 125 -26.13 3.03 10.12
CA ALA A 125 -25.52 3.46 11.37
C ALA A 125 -26.48 4.31 12.22
N ARG A 126 -27.19 5.27 11.60
CA ARG A 126 -28.21 6.08 12.28
C ARG A 126 -29.37 5.25 12.78
N THR A 127 -29.85 4.31 11.98
CA THR A 127 -30.94 3.39 12.34
C THR A 127 -30.55 2.53 13.56
N ALA A 128 -29.28 2.12 13.63
CA ALA A 128 -28.71 1.41 14.77
C ALA A 128 -28.29 2.33 15.94
N CYS A 129 -28.69 3.61 15.92
CA CYS A 129 -28.35 4.63 16.92
C CYS A 129 -26.83 4.75 17.20
N ARG A 130 -26.00 4.61 16.16
CA ARG A 130 -24.55 4.83 16.23
C ARG A 130 -24.22 6.30 15.95
N GLU A 131 -23.15 6.79 16.55
CA GLU A 131 -22.63 8.13 16.27
C GLU A 131 -22.05 8.17 14.84
N THR A 132 -22.48 9.16 14.05
CA THR A 132 -22.04 9.33 12.66
C THR A 132 -21.28 10.62 12.39
N ALA A 133 -21.14 11.49 13.39
CA ALA A 133 -20.55 12.83 13.25
C ALA A 133 -19.16 12.78 12.60
N LEU A 134 -18.33 11.80 12.99
CA LEU A 134 -16.99 11.63 12.41
C LEU A 134 -17.05 11.24 10.93
N LEU A 135 -17.93 10.33 10.53
CA LEU A 135 -18.05 9.94 9.11
C LEU A 135 -18.43 11.15 8.25
N GLU A 136 -19.40 11.94 8.72
CA GLU A 136 -19.89 13.12 7.99
C GLU A 136 -18.90 14.29 7.98
N THR A 137 -18.04 14.38 9.00
CA THR A 137 -16.99 15.39 9.06
C THR A 137 -15.83 15.03 8.12
N TRP A 138 -15.41 13.77 8.14
CA TRP A 138 -14.17 13.35 7.49
C TRP A 138 -14.34 12.89 6.04
N TYR A 139 -15.53 12.47 5.63
CA TYR A 139 -15.80 12.10 4.24
C TYR A 139 -16.54 13.21 3.51
N VAL A 140 -15.91 13.76 2.47
CA VAL A 140 -16.49 14.83 1.66
C VAL A 140 -16.94 14.27 0.31
N LYS A 141 -18.18 14.57 -0.08
CA LYS A 141 -18.75 14.11 -1.34
C LYS A 141 -18.11 14.84 -2.53
N ASP A 142 -17.46 14.10 -3.41
CA ASP A 142 -17.07 14.54 -4.73
C ASP A 142 -18.21 14.28 -5.73
N ARG A 143 -18.76 15.37 -6.28
CA ARG A 143 -19.85 15.33 -7.27
C ARG A 143 -19.33 15.36 -8.71
N ASN A 144 -18.02 15.53 -8.90
CA ASN A 144 -17.38 15.51 -10.21
C ASN A 144 -17.01 14.08 -10.62
N ALA A 145 -16.84 13.17 -9.66
CA ALA A 145 -16.69 11.73 -9.92
C ALA A 145 -17.98 11.14 -10.53
N VAL A 146 -17.82 10.18 -11.44
CA VAL A 146 -18.93 9.45 -12.09
C VAL A 146 -18.69 7.94 -11.96
N PRO A 147 -19.42 7.22 -11.09
CA PRO A 147 -20.46 7.73 -10.18
C PRO A 147 -19.89 8.64 -9.08
N PRO A 148 -20.72 9.47 -8.41
CA PRO A 148 -20.27 10.32 -7.29
C PRO A 148 -19.70 9.49 -6.14
N GLU A 149 -18.71 10.03 -5.43
CA GLU A 149 -17.95 9.32 -4.39
C GLU A 149 -17.79 10.19 -3.14
N TYR A 150 -17.57 9.56 -1.99
CA TYR A 150 -17.14 10.22 -0.76
C TYR A 150 -15.65 9.95 -0.53
N ILE A 151 -14.88 11.02 -0.36
CA ILE A 151 -13.43 10.96 -0.20
C ILE A 151 -13.07 11.30 1.23
N LEU A 152 -12.34 10.40 1.88
CA LEU A 152 -11.80 10.61 3.20
C LEU A 152 -10.70 11.67 3.14
N GLN A 153 -10.87 12.72 3.95
CA GLN A 153 -9.97 13.86 3.98
C GLN A 153 -8.64 13.51 4.69
N PRO A 154 -7.50 14.05 4.22
CA PRO A 154 -6.23 13.91 4.90
C PRO A 154 -6.32 14.39 6.35
N ILE A 155 -5.57 13.75 7.25
CA ILE A 155 -5.53 14.17 8.67
C ILE A 155 -5.08 15.62 8.82
N THR A 156 -4.25 16.10 7.89
CA THR A 156 -3.75 17.47 7.82
C THR A 156 -4.83 18.50 7.49
N SER A 157 -6.00 18.10 6.97
CA SER A 157 -7.14 19.00 6.74
C SER A 157 -7.68 19.61 8.04
N TYR A 158 -7.64 18.85 9.13
CA TYR A 158 -8.07 19.31 10.47
C TYR A 158 -6.89 19.49 11.43
N PHE A 159 -5.75 18.84 11.15
CA PHE A 159 -4.53 18.91 11.97
C PHE A 159 -3.30 19.23 11.10
N PRO A 160 -3.11 20.49 10.66
CA PRO A 160 -2.06 20.85 9.69
C PRO A 160 -0.63 20.44 10.06
N HIS A 161 -0.33 20.37 11.36
CA HIS A 161 1.00 20.02 11.90
C HIS A 161 1.09 18.58 12.42
N TYR A 162 0.24 17.67 11.95
CA TYR A 162 0.17 16.29 12.47
C TYR A 162 1.50 15.51 12.32
N TYR A 163 2.20 15.73 11.20
CA TYR A 163 3.49 15.12 10.88
C TYR A 163 4.69 16.01 11.25
N ASP A 164 4.45 17.13 11.94
CA ASP A 164 5.54 18.00 12.39
C ASP A 164 6.00 17.57 13.79
N ASP A 165 7.17 16.94 13.85
CA ASP A 165 7.79 16.47 15.09
C ASP A 165 8.40 17.59 15.95
N ALA A 166 8.17 18.86 15.61
CA ALA A 166 8.58 19.97 16.45
C ALA A 166 7.97 19.85 17.87
N PRO A 167 8.74 20.13 18.95
CA PRO A 167 8.32 19.91 20.33
C PRO A 167 6.99 20.57 20.71
N GLN A 168 6.70 21.73 20.12
CA GLN A 168 5.46 22.49 20.31
C GLN A 168 4.22 21.80 19.73
N ASN A 169 4.38 20.97 18.71
CA ASN A 169 3.30 20.30 17.97
C ASN A 169 3.04 18.89 18.51
N LEU A 170 4.06 18.22 19.07
CA LEU A 170 3.93 16.95 19.78
C LEU A 170 2.95 17.02 20.97
N LYS A 171 2.97 18.11 21.75
CA LYS A 171 2.03 18.30 22.88
C LYS A 171 0.58 18.46 22.42
N LYS A 172 0.35 19.10 21.27
CA LYS A 172 -1.00 19.28 20.70
C LYS A 172 -1.56 17.98 20.13
N ARG A 173 -0.70 17.11 19.57
CA ARG A 173 -1.10 15.81 19.02
C ARG A 173 -1.68 14.86 20.08
N ASN A 174 -1.11 14.88 21.29
CA ASN A 174 -1.49 13.98 22.39
C ASN A 174 -2.71 14.45 23.21
N GLN A 175 -3.30 15.60 22.89
CA GLN A 175 -4.48 16.13 23.61
C GLN A 175 -5.80 15.90 22.86
N VAL A 176 -5.74 15.42 21.61
CA VAL A 176 -6.89 15.25 20.72
C VAL A 176 -7.52 13.86 20.84
N TRP A 177 -6.89 12.96 21.62
CA TRP A 177 -7.34 11.59 21.86
C TRP A 177 -7.39 11.30 23.36
#